data_AF-A0A0L6WXV7-F1
#
_entry.id   AF-A0A0L6WXV7-F1
#
_cell.length_a   1.000
_cell.length_b   1.000
_cell.length_c   1.000
_cell.angle_alpha   90.00
_cell.angle_beta   90.00
_cell.angle_gamma   90.00
#
_symmetry.space_group_name_H-M   'P 1'
#
loop_
_entity.id
_entity.type
_entity.pdbx_description
1 polymer ?
#
loop_
_entity_poly.entity_id
_entity_poly.type
_entity_poly.pdbx_seq_one_letter_code
_entity_poly.pdbx_strand_id
1 'polypeptide(L)'
;MGKPQTPLAYLVPTPIHSLVCSWLRVSLPLLVSGLQLPRSLRTSLLYHNFPSRNADELAYTSRFIGALTLEPGLTIGKCLTAASNTDGASVTIEACTYSDNQKWTFDGGSVKIFGNKCLDIMNGNSADGTFLQIWTCTPNNGNQQFAYTRDNRLAWNNNKGKCVDLPGGHRASGTRITIYGCTDNNKNQIWNTGYNVNDLPAKSQSNQFGTNLCGTASSQTSDCQTAYLNSAEDFCLWGPPSPDSTIGDTEHMNVAWCTKSGRGTRVIPNGSLSGVHFVKTKDYVQVTGVGDLTFLNIQKGDQGGELDNRGADGNGNPSGGLVYGNTFGPGVQYHEWTSFISDTQFCFRACVGADATVNCNHIYDVMGCEWNIPANYNPGVFETCDGDNDLPMGVYGSSTWFQGVSPTPSAHPAASSSNCVPIPTVSSAPAKRMVVHRRADLDAPLSPTPTPTYTPS
;
A
#
# COMPACT_ATOMS: atom_id res chain seq x y z
N MET A 1 -27.12 -67.21 -34.11
CA MET A 1 -27.76 -65.95 -34.58
C MET A 1 -27.60 -64.91 -33.48
N GLY A 2 -27.15 -63.70 -33.82
CA GLY A 2 -27.00 -62.56 -32.89
C GLY A 2 -25.55 -62.19 -32.58
N LYS A 3 -24.99 -61.22 -33.33
CA LYS A 3 -23.66 -60.63 -33.15
C LYS A 3 -23.59 -59.72 -31.90
N PRO A 4 -22.39 -59.49 -31.32
CA PRO A 4 -22.17 -58.65 -30.15
C PRO A 4 -21.98 -57.17 -30.52
N GLN A 5 -22.43 -56.24 -29.68
CA GLN A 5 -22.12 -54.82 -29.80
C GLN A 5 -21.29 -54.34 -28.60
N THR A 6 -20.19 -53.67 -28.95
CA THR A 6 -19.16 -53.01 -28.13
C THR A 6 -19.67 -51.75 -27.43
N PRO A 7 -19.15 -51.40 -26.24
CA PRO A 7 -19.23 -50.04 -25.71
C PRO A 7 -18.02 -49.19 -26.15
N LEU A 8 -18.31 -47.96 -26.61
CA LEU A 8 -17.34 -46.93 -26.96
C LEU A 8 -16.66 -46.36 -25.70
N ALA A 9 -15.34 -46.24 -25.78
CA ALA A 9 -14.50 -45.53 -24.83
C ALA A 9 -14.65 -44.01 -25.02
N TYR A 10 -14.80 -43.27 -23.91
CA TYR A 10 -14.54 -41.83 -23.85
C TYR A 10 -13.43 -41.57 -22.84
N LEU A 11 -12.41 -40.86 -23.32
CA LEU A 11 -11.16 -40.55 -22.65
C LEU A 11 -11.34 -39.47 -21.58
N VAL A 12 -10.68 -39.70 -20.45
CA VAL A 12 -10.45 -38.79 -19.32
C VAL A 12 -9.32 -37.82 -19.67
N PRO A 13 -9.37 -36.53 -19.28
CA PRO A 13 -8.18 -35.70 -19.20
C PRO A 13 -7.65 -35.64 -17.75
N THR A 14 -6.42 -36.11 -17.55
CA THR A 14 -5.57 -35.84 -16.37
C THR A 14 -4.52 -34.78 -16.70
N PRO A 15 -3.95 -34.08 -15.69
CA PRO A 15 -3.23 -32.82 -15.86
C PRO A 15 -1.73 -33.03 -16.15
N ILE A 16 -1.12 -32.13 -16.94
CA ILE A 16 0.32 -32.12 -17.18
C ILE A 16 0.95 -30.88 -16.54
N HIS A 17 1.96 -31.16 -15.71
CA HIS A 17 2.91 -30.26 -15.09
C HIS A 17 3.81 -29.54 -16.11
N SER A 18 4.18 -28.31 -15.74
CA SER A 18 5.51 -27.68 -15.81
C SER A 18 6.35 -27.82 -17.10
N LEU A 19 6.60 -26.68 -17.75
CA LEU A 19 7.70 -26.52 -18.70
C LEU A 19 8.42 -25.19 -18.47
N VAL A 20 9.63 -25.32 -17.93
CA VAL A 20 10.69 -24.32 -17.81
C VAL A 20 11.14 -23.90 -19.21
N CYS A 21 11.20 -22.60 -19.48
CA CYS A 21 11.69 -22.08 -20.75
C CYS A 21 13.23 -21.94 -20.71
N SER A 22 13.94 -22.84 -21.40
CA SER A 22 15.37 -22.75 -21.68
C SER A 22 15.58 -22.22 -23.11
N TRP A 23 16.38 -21.17 -23.25
CA TRP A 23 16.66 -20.50 -24.53
C TRP A 23 17.63 -21.32 -25.38
N LEU A 24 17.17 -21.85 -26.52
CA LEU A 24 18.02 -22.44 -27.56
C LEU A 24 18.32 -21.38 -28.64
N ARG A 25 19.61 -21.08 -28.86
CA ARG A 25 20.08 -20.27 -29.99
C ARG A 25 19.98 -21.08 -31.29
N VAL A 26 19.27 -20.56 -32.28
CA VAL A 26 19.37 -21.02 -33.68
C VAL A 26 20.13 -19.95 -34.47
N SER A 27 21.19 -20.36 -35.16
CA SER A 27 21.93 -19.53 -36.12
C SER A 27 21.67 -20.06 -37.52
N LEU A 28 21.25 -19.21 -38.45
CA LEU A 28 21.35 -19.45 -39.89
C LEU A 28 21.88 -18.18 -40.60
N PRO A 29 22.74 -18.31 -41.62
CA PRO A 29 23.41 -17.17 -42.25
C PRO A 29 22.63 -16.66 -43.47
N LEU A 30 22.65 -15.34 -43.67
CA LEU A 30 22.22 -14.71 -44.93
C LEU A 30 23.33 -13.81 -45.45
N LEU A 31 23.81 -14.15 -46.65
CA LEU A 31 24.66 -13.34 -47.51
C LEU A 31 23.91 -12.06 -47.91
N VAL A 32 24.51 -10.89 -47.69
CA VAL A 32 24.24 -9.70 -48.51
C VAL A 32 25.54 -8.95 -48.76
N SER A 33 25.84 -8.81 -50.05
CA SER A 33 26.88 -8.00 -50.65
C SER A 33 26.56 -6.50 -50.57
N GLY A 34 27.56 -5.70 -50.15
CA GLY A 34 27.90 -4.40 -50.71
C GLY A 34 26.85 -3.28 -50.72
N LEU A 35 26.73 -2.57 -49.60
CA LEU A 35 26.46 -1.12 -49.59
C LEU A 35 27.12 -0.48 -48.35
N GLN A 36 27.97 0.51 -48.59
CA GLN A 36 28.72 1.25 -47.58
C GLN A 36 27.78 2.21 -46.82
N LEU A 37 27.66 2.07 -45.49
CA LEU A 37 27.04 3.04 -44.59
C LEU A 37 28.12 3.73 -43.73
N PRO A 38 27.99 5.04 -43.43
CA PRO A 38 29.06 5.82 -42.82
C PRO A 38 29.29 5.49 -41.34
N ARG A 39 30.54 5.71 -40.90
CA ARG A 39 31.04 5.49 -39.53
C ARG A 39 30.28 6.34 -38.51
N SER A 40 29.38 5.73 -37.76
CA SER A 40 29.00 6.12 -36.40
C SER A 40 27.94 5.14 -35.93
N LEU A 41 28.35 4.06 -35.24
CA LEU A 41 27.51 3.23 -34.35
C LEU A 41 28.38 2.09 -33.81
N ARG A 42 29.18 2.42 -32.80
CA ARG A 42 29.55 1.49 -31.72
C ARG A 42 29.40 2.27 -30.42
N THR A 43 29.02 1.56 -29.36
CA THR A 43 28.77 2.03 -27.98
C THR A 43 27.56 2.95 -27.78
N SER A 44 26.45 2.37 -27.31
CA SER A 44 25.74 2.81 -26.09
C SER A 44 24.49 1.93 -25.88
N LEU A 45 24.61 0.90 -25.06
CA LEU A 45 23.49 0.23 -24.41
C LEU A 45 23.41 0.84 -23.02
N LEU A 46 22.94 2.08 -22.93
CA LEU A 46 22.66 2.75 -21.67
C LEU A 46 21.34 3.49 -21.82
N TYR A 47 20.36 3.01 -21.05
CA TYR A 47 19.13 3.67 -20.62
C TYR A 47 19.10 5.16 -20.93
N HIS A 48 18.32 5.57 -21.93
CA HIS A 48 17.81 6.94 -22.04
C HIS A 48 16.39 6.91 -22.61
N ASN A 49 15.56 7.77 -22.00
CA ASN A 49 14.22 8.23 -22.39
C ASN A 49 13.05 7.43 -21.80
N PHE A 50 12.62 7.87 -20.61
CA PHE A 50 11.18 7.91 -20.29
C PHE A 50 10.49 8.71 -21.39
N PRO A 51 9.63 8.10 -22.22
CA PRO A 51 8.85 8.85 -23.18
C PRO A 51 7.78 9.63 -22.41
N SER A 52 7.68 10.93 -22.67
CA SER A 52 6.47 11.67 -22.38
C SER A 52 5.27 10.98 -23.05
N ARG A 53 4.29 10.59 -22.22
CA ARG A 53 2.86 10.46 -22.51
C ARG A 53 2.49 9.86 -23.86
N ASN A 54 2.31 8.54 -23.90
CA ASN A 54 1.32 7.92 -24.79
C ASN A 54 0.10 7.53 -23.95
N ALA A 55 -1.07 7.93 -24.42
CA ALA A 55 -2.36 7.83 -23.73
C ALA A 55 -2.95 6.40 -23.69
N ASP A 56 -2.13 5.35 -23.80
CA ASP A 56 -2.56 3.95 -23.90
C ASP A 56 -2.10 3.05 -22.74
N GLU A 57 -1.65 3.62 -21.61
CA GLU A 57 -1.41 2.91 -20.34
C GLU A 57 -2.34 3.42 -19.20
N LEU A 58 -3.48 4.03 -19.53
CA LEU A 58 -4.28 4.82 -18.57
C LEU A 58 -5.68 4.23 -18.33
N ALA A 59 -5.71 3.07 -17.69
CA ALA A 59 -6.82 2.67 -16.85
C ALA A 59 -6.28 2.02 -15.58
N TYR A 60 -5.49 2.75 -14.80
CA TYR A 60 -5.22 2.32 -13.43
C TYR A 60 -6.52 2.50 -12.64
N THR A 61 -7.37 1.48 -12.60
CA THR A 61 -8.31 1.34 -11.49
C THR A 61 -7.50 1.12 -10.21
N SER A 62 -8.04 1.47 -9.04
CA SER A 62 -7.39 1.09 -7.79
C SER A 62 -7.04 -0.40 -7.83
N ARG A 63 -5.80 -0.75 -7.49
CA ARG A 63 -5.36 -2.15 -7.40
C ARG A 63 -6.01 -2.85 -6.22
N PHE A 64 -6.45 -2.06 -5.25
CA PHE A 64 -7.26 -2.54 -4.16
C PHE A 64 -8.66 -2.90 -4.65
N ILE A 65 -9.11 -4.09 -4.26
CA ILE A 65 -10.42 -4.62 -4.64
C ILE A 65 -11.47 -4.34 -3.57
N GLY A 66 -12.74 -4.30 -3.99
CA GLY A 66 -13.86 -4.09 -3.10
C GLY A 66 -14.10 -2.61 -2.75
N ALA A 67 -14.77 -2.39 -1.63
CA ALA A 67 -15.15 -1.07 -1.16
C ALA A 67 -14.05 -0.47 -0.27
N LEU A 68 -13.56 0.71 -0.65
CA LEU A 68 -12.39 1.38 -0.09
C LEU A 68 -12.77 2.72 0.54
N THR A 69 -12.00 3.17 1.52
CA THR A 69 -11.95 4.59 1.85
C THR A 69 -11.04 5.33 0.86
N LEU A 70 -11.31 6.63 0.71
CA LEU A 70 -10.45 7.57 -0.01
C LEU A 70 -10.09 8.69 0.95
N GLU A 71 -8.84 8.75 1.39
CA GLU A 71 -8.36 9.75 2.37
C GLU A 71 -7.48 10.80 1.67
N PRO A 72 -7.66 12.10 1.90
CA PRO A 72 -6.76 13.10 1.34
C PRO A 72 -5.36 12.93 1.93
N GLY A 73 -4.31 12.82 1.11
CA GLY A 73 -2.94 12.58 1.58
C GLY A 73 -2.37 13.67 2.51
N LEU A 74 -3.00 14.84 2.57
CA LEU A 74 -2.66 15.94 3.47
C LEU A 74 -3.13 15.77 4.92
N THR A 75 -3.96 14.77 5.20
CA THR A 75 -4.53 14.54 6.53
C THR A 75 -4.74 13.06 6.78
N ILE A 76 -4.83 12.68 8.04
CA ILE A 76 -5.15 11.31 8.46
C ILE A 76 -6.53 11.33 9.11
N GLY A 77 -7.32 10.26 8.93
CA GLY A 77 -8.61 10.12 9.59
C GLY A 77 -9.72 11.00 9.01
N LYS A 78 -9.54 11.49 7.77
CA LYS A 78 -10.59 12.13 6.98
C LYS A 78 -10.83 11.35 5.71
N CYS A 79 -12.10 11.11 5.38
CA CYS A 79 -12.53 10.29 4.26
C CYS A 79 -13.41 11.09 3.30
N LEU A 80 -13.25 10.85 2.01
CA LEU A 80 -14.13 11.30 0.95
C LEU A 80 -15.54 10.77 1.20
N THR A 81 -16.50 11.67 1.34
CA THR A 81 -17.83 11.38 1.87
C THR A 81 -18.90 11.93 0.93
N ALA A 82 -19.87 11.10 0.57
CA ALA A 82 -21.11 11.57 -0.05
C ALA A 82 -22.10 12.03 1.03
N ALA A 83 -22.68 13.22 0.85
CA ALA A 83 -23.60 13.80 1.85
C ALA A 83 -24.92 13.01 2.01
N SER A 84 -25.40 12.37 0.94
CA SER A 84 -26.61 11.54 0.93
C SER A 84 -26.61 10.60 -0.28
N ASN A 85 -27.53 9.63 -0.33
CA ASN A 85 -27.76 8.78 -1.50
C ASN A 85 -28.79 9.38 -2.47
N THR A 86 -28.55 10.63 -2.90
CA THR A 86 -29.41 11.33 -3.88
C THR A 86 -28.56 11.92 -4.98
N ASP A 87 -29.09 11.98 -6.21
CA ASP A 87 -28.38 12.61 -7.32
C ASP A 87 -28.11 14.09 -7.01
N GLY A 88 -26.88 14.53 -7.30
CA GLY A 88 -26.40 15.88 -6.98
C GLY A 88 -25.94 16.06 -5.54
N ALA A 89 -25.96 15.02 -4.70
CA ALA A 89 -25.41 15.11 -3.36
C ALA A 89 -23.92 15.46 -3.42
N SER A 90 -23.51 16.36 -2.54
CA SER A 90 -22.14 16.88 -2.52
C SER A 90 -21.16 15.83 -2.05
N VAL A 91 -19.94 15.92 -2.58
CA VAL A 91 -18.80 15.16 -2.10
C VAL A 91 -17.91 16.07 -1.26
N THR A 92 -17.68 15.68 0.00
CA THR A 92 -16.88 16.41 0.99
C THR A 92 -15.80 15.53 1.59
N ILE A 93 -14.95 16.10 2.46
CA ILE A 93 -14.18 15.31 3.42
C ILE A 93 -14.81 15.39 4.81
N GLU A 94 -14.94 14.25 5.48
CA GLU A 94 -15.44 14.15 6.85
C GLU A 94 -14.55 13.26 7.70
N ALA A 95 -14.74 13.24 9.02
CA ALA A 95 -14.12 12.21 9.86
C ALA A 95 -14.45 10.82 9.31
N CYS A 96 -13.45 9.94 9.24
CA CYS A 96 -13.67 8.56 8.81
C CYS A 96 -14.57 7.83 9.82
N THR A 97 -15.79 7.52 9.41
CA THR A 97 -16.77 6.68 10.11
C THR A 97 -16.85 5.29 9.49
N TYR A 98 -16.31 5.11 8.29
CA TYR A 98 -16.33 3.85 7.52
C TYR A 98 -17.75 3.36 7.21
N SER A 99 -18.73 4.27 7.22
CA SER A 99 -20.10 4.02 6.79
C SER A 99 -20.21 3.94 5.27
N ASP A 100 -21.33 3.42 4.77
CA ASP A 100 -21.55 3.19 3.33
C ASP A 100 -21.38 4.45 2.47
N ASN A 101 -21.56 5.64 3.04
CA ASN A 101 -21.34 6.91 2.36
C ASN A 101 -19.87 7.36 2.27
N GLN A 102 -18.93 6.52 2.71
CA GLN A 102 -17.48 6.71 2.61
C GLN A 102 -16.77 5.52 1.94
N LYS A 103 -17.56 4.55 1.46
CA LYS A 103 -17.10 3.29 0.87
C LYS A 103 -17.24 3.35 -0.65
N TRP A 104 -16.11 3.48 -1.32
CA TRP A 104 -16.01 3.67 -2.77
C TRP A 104 -15.46 2.44 -3.47
N THR A 105 -16.08 2.03 -4.57
CA THR A 105 -15.65 0.88 -5.37
C THR A 105 -15.19 1.34 -6.75
N PHE A 106 -14.00 0.94 -7.15
CA PHE A 106 -13.48 1.22 -8.49
C PHE A 106 -13.94 0.12 -9.46
N ASP A 107 -14.60 0.50 -10.54
CA ASP A 107 -15.13 -0.45 -11.52
C ASP A 107 -15.17 0.16 -12.93
N GLY A 108 -14.31 -0.34 -13.83
CA GLY A 108 -14.31 0.05 -15.24
C GLY A 108 -14.17 1.57 -15.46
N GLY A 109 -13.35 2.25 -14.66
CA GLY A 109 -13.18 3.71 -14.68
C GLY A 109 -14.19 4.48 -13.83
N SER A 110 -15.28 3.85 -13.38
CA SER A 110 -16.22 4.48 -12.45
C SER A 110 -15.72 4.37 -11.01
N VAL A 111 -15.94 5.42 -10.21
CA VAL A 111 -15.73 5.39 -8.75
C VAL A 111 -17.11 5.40 -8.10
N LYS A 112 -17.58 4.21 -7.73
CA LYS A 112 -18.96 3.94 -7.33
C LYS A 112 -19.17 4.06 -5.83
N ILE A 113 -20.38 4.40 -5.43
CA ILE A 113 -20.84 4.47 -4.05
C ILE A 113 -22.33 4.09 -3.99
N PHE A 114 -22.80 3.56 -2.86
CA PHE A 114 -24.18 3.06 -2.70
C PHE A 114 -24.65 2.05 -3.77
N GLY A 115 -23.71 1.36 -4.42
CA GLY A 115 -23.96 0.37 -5.47
C GLY A 115 -24.25 0.95 -6.87
N ASN A 116 -25.07 2.01 -6.97
CA ASN A 116 -25.51 2.57 -8.26
C ASN A 116 -25.22 4.06 -8.47
N LYS A 117 -24.51 4.71 -7.55
CA LYS A 117 -24.05 6.10 -7.71
C LYS A 117 -22.58 6.12 -8.06
N CYS A 118 -22.18 7.12 -8.82
CA CYS A 118 -20.82 7.33 -9.29
C CYS A 118 -20.37 8.73 -8.86
N LEU A 119 -19.08 8.85 -8.51
CA LEU A 119 -18.40 10.14 -8.46
C LEU A 119 -18.61 10.83 -9.80
N ASP A 120 -18.97 12.11 -9.77
CA ASP A 120 -19.43 12.83 -10.95
C ASP A 120 -18.93 14.27 -10.89
N ILE A 121 -18.40 14.75 -12.02
CA ILE A 121 -18.04 16.15 -12.19
C ILE A 121 -19.29 16.92 -12.55
N MET A 122 -19.65 17.88 -11.69
CA MET A 122 -20.91 18.60 -11.82
C MET A 122 -21.07 19.23 -13.20
N ASN A 123 -22.14 18.81 -13.91
CA ASN A 123 -22.49 19.22 -15.27
C ASN A 123 -21.39 18.96 -16.34
N GLY A 124 -20.37 18.15 -16.02
CA GLY A 124 -19.22 17.93 -16.92
C GLY A 124 -18.40 19.18 -17.19
N ASN A 125 -18.47 20.18 -16.30
CA ASN A 125 -17.72 21.41 -16.46
C ASN A 125 -16.23 21.17 -16.14
N SER A 126 -15.35 21.52 -17.09
CA SER A 126 -13.90 21.36 -16.95
C SER A 126 -13.19 22.61 -16.41
N ALA A 127 -13.92 23.59 -15.89
CA ALA A 127 -13.33 24.72 -15.19
C ALA A 127 -12.70 24.27 -13.87
N ASP A 128 -11.54 24.85 -13.53
CA ASP A 128 -10.92 24.66 -12.22
C ASP A 128 -11.84 25.12 -11.10
N GLY A 129 -11.89 24.36 -10.01
CA GLY A 129 -12.81 24.60 -8.90
C GLY A 129 -14.23 24.09 -9.14
N THR A 130 -14.52 23.42 -10.26
CA THR A 130 -15.81 22.73 -10.43
C THR A 130 -15.98 21.68 -9.35
N PHE A 131 -17.11 21.72 -8.64
CA PHE A 131 -17.39 20.76 -7.56
C PHE A 131 -17.66 19.35 -8.08
N LEU A 132 -17.26 18.38 -7.26
CA LEU A 132 -17.74 17.01 -7.39
C LEU A 132 -19.09 16.82 -6.71
N GLN A 133 -19.84 15.89 -7.26
CA GLN A 133 -21.09 15.38 -6.73
C GLN A 133 -21.11 13.86 -6.90
N ILE A 134 -22.18 13.21 -6.42
CA ILE A 134 -22.53 11.88 -6.89
C ILE A 134 -23.74 11.96 -7.81
N TRP A 135 -23.81 11.03 -8.75
CA TRP A 135 -24.95 10.89 -9.64
C TRP A 135 -25.19 9.44 -9.99
N THR A 136 -26.40 9.08 -10.41
CA THR A 136 -26.69 7.75 -10.94
C THR A 136 -25.65 7.37 -12.00
N CYS A 137 -25.02 6.20 -11.81
CA CYS A 137 -24.02 5.69 -12.74
C CYS A 137 -24.64 5.51 -14.13
N THR A 138 -24.00 6.09 -15.14
CA THR A 138 -24.47 6.06 -16.52
C THR A 138 -23.37 5.49 -17.42
N PRO A 139 -23.62 4.40 -18.18
CA PRO A 139 -22.62 3.83 -19.06
C PRO A 139 -22.08 4.88 -20.05
N ASN A 140 -20.77 4.87 -20.27
CA ASN A 140 -20.08 5.79 -21.19
C ASN A 140 -20.25 7.28 -20.88
N ASN A 141 -20.67 7.65 -19.67
CA ASN A 141 -20.71 9.05 -19.26
C ASN A 141 -19.30 9.52 -18.89
N GLY A 142 -18.75 10.39 -19.74
CA GLY A 142 -17.41 10.95 -19.57
C GLY A 142 -17.20 11.68 -18.25
N ASN A 143 -18.25 12.26 -17.63
CA ASN A 143 -18.14 13.00 -16.36
C ASN A 143 -17.94 12.08 -15.14
N GLN A 144 -18.09 10.77 -15.32
CA GLN A 144 -18.04 9.75 -14.28
C GLN A 144 -16.85 8.79 -14.46
N GLN A 145 -15.90 9.14 -15.35
CA GLN A 145 -14.73 8.31 -15.65
C GLN A 145 -13.48 8.86 -14.96
N PHE A 146 -12.85 8.07 -14.11
CA PHE A 146 -11.63 8.43 -13.40
C PHE A 146 -10.58 7.32 -13.56
N ALA A 147 -9.32 7.72 -13.57
CA ALA A 147 -8.16 6.85 -13.46
C ALA A 147 -7.45 7.17 -12.14
N TYR A 148 -7.22 6.15 -11.31
CA TYR A 148 -6.43 6.24 -10.09
C TYR A 148 -4.96 5.97 -10.40
N THR A 149 -4.17 7.02 -10.53
CA THR A 149 -2.79 6.95 -11.03
C THR A 149 -1.82 6.32 -10.03
N ARG A 150 -0.65 5.89 -10.51
CA ARG A 150 0.43 5.34 -9.67
C ARG A 150 0.87 6.33 -8.57
N ASP A 151 0.78 7.63 -8.80
CA ASP A 151 1.10 8.67 -7.81
C ASP A 151 -0.10 9.10 -6.96
N ASN A 152 -1.09 8.22 -6.77
CA ASN A 152 -2.27 8.41 -5.91
C ASN A 152 -3.17 9.59 -6.28
N ARG A 153 -3.27 9.97 -7.57
CA ARG A 153 -4.23 10.98 -8.03
C ARG A 153 -5.46 10.30 -8.64
N LEU A 154 -6.65 10.87 -8.43
CA LEU A 154 -7.81 10.56 -9.25
C LEU A 154 -7.88 11.53 -10.43
N ALA A 155 -7.39 11.10 -11.58
CA ALA A 155 -7.42 11.86 -12.82
C ALA A 155 -8.77 11.66 -13.55
N TRP A 156 -9.35 12.73 -14.07
CA TRP A 156 -10.52 12.67 -14.92
C TRP A 156 -10.16 12.05 -16.28
N ASN A 157 -10.61 10.81 -16.49
CA ASN A 157 -10.25 9.97 -17.63
C ASN A 157 -11.07 10.30 -18.89
N ASN A 158 -10.94 11.54 -19.38
CA ASN A 158 -11.54 12.04 -20.61
C ASN A 158 -10.63 13.10 -21.31
N ASN A 159 -9.31 12.95 -21.16
CA ASN A 159 -8.29 13.85 -21.71
C ASN A 159 -8.45 15.33 -21.31
N LYS A 160 -9.04 15.62 -20.14
CA LYS A 160 -9.25 16.99 -19.67
C LYS A 160 -8.08 17.55 -18.84
N GLY A 161 -7.12 16.71 -18.46
CA GLY A 161 -5.97 17.11 -17.63
C GLY A 161 -6.38 17.61 -16.24
N LYS A 162 -7.50 17.11 -15.71
CA LYS A 162 -8.05 17.49 -14.40
C LYS A 162 -7.94 16.34 -13.41
N CYS A 163 -7.70 16.68 -12.15
CA CYS A 163 -7.56 15.76 -11.04
C CYS A 163 -8.51 16.18 -9.92
N VAL A 164 -9.02 15.20 -9.17
CA VAL A 164 -9.75 15.43 -7.92
C VAL A 164 -8.83 16.17 -6.96
N ASP A 165 -9.30 17.30 -6.42
CA ASP A 165 -8.48 18.26 -5.69
C ASP A 165 -9.17 18.67 -4.38
N LEU A 166 -8.41 18.61 -3.29
CA LEU A 166 -8.77 19.21 -2.02
C LEU A 166 -8.54 20.73 -2.09
N PRO A 167 -9.60 21.56 -2.24
CA PRO A 167 -9.43 22.96 -2.64
C PRO A 167 -8.58 23.72 -1.64
N GLY A 168 -7.50 24.35 -2.12
CA GLY A 168 -6.58 25.13 -1.28
C GLY A 168 -5.90 24.32 -0.17
N GLY A 169 -5.98 22.98 -0.19
CA GLY A 169 -5.52 22.12 0.89
C GLY A 169 -6.32 22.25 2.18
N HIS A 170 -7.56 22.77 2.13
CA HIS A 170 -8.41 22.97 3.30
C HIS A 170 -8.84 21.63 3.92
N ARG A 171 -8.40 21.35 5.16
CA ARG A 171 -8.56 20.04 5.84
C ARG A 171 -9.77 19.96 6.76
N ALA A 172 -10.60 21.00 6.79
CA ALA A 172 -11.77 21.06 7.66
C ALA A 172 -12.86 20.08 7.18
N SER A 173 -13.56 19.46 8.14
CA SER A 173 -14.79 18.70 7.86
C SER A 173 -15.79 19.57 7.09
N GLY A 174 -16.49 18.99 6.13
CA GLY A 174 -17.44 19.69 5.26
C GLY A 174 -16.81 20.39 4.05
N THR A 175 -15.48 20.37 3.91
CA THR A 175 -14.82 20.92 2.71
C THR A 175 -15.29 20.16 1.48
N ARG A 176 -15.98 20.84 0.56
CA ARG A 176 -16.44 20.26 -0.70
C ARG A 176 -15.28 20.05 -1.66
N ILE A 177 -15.27 18.92 -2.33
CA ILE A 177 -14.18 18.53 -3.23
C ILE A 177 -14.42 19.09 -4.63
N THR A 178 -13.35 19.49 -5.29
CA THR A 178 -13.38 20.06 -6.64
C THR A 178 -12.50 19.26 -7.58
N ILE A 179 -12.50 19.65 -8.85
CA ILE A 179 -11.43 19.31 -9.78
C ILE A 179 -10.51 20.51 -10.00
N TYR A 180 -9.23 20.23 -10.25
CA TYR A 180 -8.25 21.23 -10.65
C TYR A 180 -7.27 20.64 -11.68
N GLY A 181 -6.52 21.48 -12.38
CA GLY A 181 -5.44 21.03 -13.27
C GLY A 181 -4.48 20.05 -12.58
N CYS A 182 -4.29 18.87 -13.16
CA CYS A 182 -3.36 17.88 -12.63
C CYS A 182 -1.94 18.47 -12.60
N THR A 183 -1.33 18.51 -11.43
CA THR A 183 0.02 19.06 -11.24
C THR A 183 0.87 18.04 -10.48
N ASP A 184 2.10 17.85 -10.92
CA ASP A 184 3.02 16.93 -10.25
C ASP A 184 3.44 17.52 -8.90
N ASN A 185 3.65 16.67 -7.90
CA ASN A 185 3.94 17.05 -6.52
C ASN A 185 2.87 17.95 -5.85
N ASN A 186 1.68 18.12 -6.45
CA ASN A 186 0.58 18.82 -5.79
C ASN A 186 -0.09 17.90 -4.77
N LYS A 187 0.22 18.13 -3.50
CA LYS A 187 -0.26 17.33 -2.37
C LYS A 187 -1.78 17.42 -2.16
N ASN A 188 -2.44 18.46 -2.68
CA ASN A 188 -3.90 18.59 -2.64
C ASN A 188 -4.62 17.53 -3.50
N GLN A 189 -3.90 16.91 -4.45
CA GLN A 189 -4.45 15.96 -5.42
C GLN A 189 -4.16 14.51 -5.07
N ILE A 190 -3.58 14.27 -3.90
CA ILE A 190 -3.25 12.94 -3.41
C ILE A 190 -4.42 12.39 -2.60
N TRP A 191 -4.84 11.17 -2.95
CA TRP A 191 -5.94 10.46 -2.34
C TRP A 191 -5.50 9.02 -2.04
N ASN A 192 -5.29 8.70 -0.78
CA ASN A 192 -4.91 7.36 -0.35
C ASN A 192 -6.13 6.45 -0.33
N THR A 193 -6.01 5.27 -0.94
CA THR A 193 -7.04 4.22 -0.87
C THR A 193 -6.72 3.23 0.23
N GLY A 194 -7.73 2.79 0.99
CA GLY A 194 -7.52 1.81 2.05
C GLY A 194 -8.77 1.22 2.67
N TYR A 195 -8.57 0.58 3.81
CA TYR A 195 -9.55 -0.19 4.56
C TYR A 195 -9.48 0.14 6.05
N ASN A 196 -10.62 0.03 6.72
CA ASN A 196 -10.67 0.01 8.17
C ASN A 196 -10.01 -1.26 8.69
N VAL A 197 -9.09 -1.14 9.65
CA VAL A 197 -8.45 -2.30 10.32
C VAL A 197 -9.45 -3.30 10.92
N ASN A 198 -10.67 -2.84 11.23
CA ASN A 198 -11.73 -3.67 11.81
C ASN A 198 -12.69 -4.28 10.76
N ASP A 199 -12.53 -3.95 9.48
CA ASP A 199 -13.39 -4.40 8.37
C ASP A 199 -12.50 -4.67 7.14
N LEU A 200 -11.52 -5.56 7.32
CA LEU A 200 -10.59 -5.95 6.26
C LEU A 200 -11.23 -6.98 5.33
N PRO A 201 -10.99 -6.89 4.01
CA PRO A 201 -11.36 -7.97 3.11
C PRO A 201 -10.46 -9.19 3.32
N ALA A 202 -10.86 -10.37 2.85
CA ALA A 202 -9.95 -11.52 2.82
C ALA A 202 -8.72 -11.23 1.94
N LYS A 203 -8.94 -10.55 0.81
CA LYS A 203 -7.92 -10.19 -0.16
C LYS A 203 -8.09 -8.71 -0.50
N SER A 204 -7.02 -7.93 -0.42
CA SER A 204 -7.02 -6.53 -0.85
C SER A 204 -6.58 -6.38 -2.30
N GLN A 205 -5.85 -7.34 -2.88
CA GLN A 205 -5.42 -7.29 -4.29
C GLN A 205 -5.67 -8.61 -5.02
N SER A 206 -5.76 -8.56 -6.34
CA SER A 206 -5.74 -9.74 -7.20
C SER A 206 -4.44 -10.52 -7.01
N ASN A 207 -4.50 -11.85 -7.07
CA ASN A 207 -3.34 -12.75 -6.91
C ASN A 207 -2.61 -12.68 -5.56
N GLN A 208 -3.21 -12.04 -4.54
CA GLN A 208 -2.69 -12.07 -3.18
C GLN A 208 -2.59 -13.53 -2.66
N PHE A 209 -1.43 -13.92 -2.15
CA PHE A 209 -1.15 -15.26 -1.61
C PHE A 209 -1.97 -15.56 -0.35
N GLY A 210 -1.74 -14.78 0.70
CA GLY A 210 -2.29 -14.95 2.04
C GLY A 210 -3.60 -14.22 2.27
N THR A 211 -3.97 -13.92 3.51
CA THR A 211 -5.25 -13.28 3.84
C THR A 211 -5.05 -12.06 4.73
N ASN A 212 -5.91 -11.05 4.58
CA ASN A 212 -5.98 -9.93 5.53
C ASN A 212 -7.02 -10.19 6.65
N LEU A 213 -7.85 -11.22 6.53
CA LEU A 213 -8.72 -11.73 7.60
C LEU A 213 -7.93 -12.65 8.55
N CYS A 214 -6.94 -12.09 9.24
CA CYS A 214 -5.99 -12.86 10.03
C CYS A 214 -6.60 -13.52 11.28
N GLY A 215 -7.77 -13.04 11.74
CA GLY A 215 -8.32 -13.45 13.04
C GLY A 215 -7.42 -12.97 14.18
N THR A 216 -7.50 -13.67 15.34
CA THR A 216 -6.71 -13.30 16.53
C THR A 216 -5.75 -14.40 16.98
N ALA A 217 -5.97 -15.66 16.59
CA ALA A 217 -5.10 -16.76 16.99
C ALA A 217 -3.82 -16.77 16.17
N SER A 218 -2.68 -16.55 16.83
CA SER A 218 -1.37 -16.65 16.17
C SER A 218 -0.96 -18.09 15.93
N SER A 219 -0.32 -18.36 14.79
CA SER A 219 0.22 -19.67 14.40
C SER A 219 1.46 -19.47 13.55
N GLN A 220 2.47 -20.34 13.66
CA GLN A 220 3.64 -20.31 12.78
C GLN A 220 3.36 -20.74 11.35
N THR A 221 2.16 -21.23 11.07
CA THR A 221 1.67 -21.53 9.71
C THR A 221 0.65 -20.50 9.23
N SER A 222 0.53 -19.34 9.88
CA SER A 222 -0.40 -18.31 9.46
C SER A 222 0.02 -17.70 8.12
N ASP A 223 -0.96 -17.50 7.24
CA ASP A 223 -0.79 -16.78 5.97
C ASP A 223 -1.29 -15.33 6.07
N CYS A 224 -1.28 -14.75 7.27
CA CYS A 224 -1.71 -13.36 7.47
C CYS A 224 -0.80 -12.39 6.70
N GLN A 225 -1.41 -11.47 5.94
CA GLN A 225 -0.72 -10.40 5.22
C GLN A 225 -1.10 -8.99 5.72
N THR A 226 -1.40 -8.90 7.01
CA THR A 226 -1.61 -7.63 7.71
C THR A 226 -0.52 -7.44 8.77
N ALA A 227 0.31 -6.43 8.60
CA ALA A 227 1.40 -6.06 9.51
C ALA A 227 1.03 -4.84 10.37
N TYR A 228 1.73 -4.70 11.49
CA TYR A 228 1.54 -3.62 12.45
C TYR A 228 2.87 -2.99 12.83
N LEU A 229 2.91 -1.67 12.99
CA LEU A 229 4.10 -0.93 13.41
C LEU A 229 3.73 0.10 14.48
N ASN A 230 3.87 -0.27 15.76
CA ASN A 230 3.42 0.54 16.90
C ASN A 230 4.55 0.99 17.84
N SER A 231 5.53 0.14 18.08
CA SER A 231 6.66 0.43 19.00
C SER A 231 7.79 -0.60 18.83
N ALA A 232 8.91 -0.39 19.52
CA ALA A 232 10.00 -1.37 19.62
C ALA A 232 9.54 -2.75 20.13
N GLU A 233 8.46 -2.82 20.91
CA GLU A 233 7.94 -4.08 21.45
C GLU A 233 6.73 -4.65 20.69
N ASP A 234 6.13 -3.87 19.78
CA ASP A 234 4.91 -4.23 19.04
C ASP A 234 5.03 -3.77 17.59
N PHE A 235 5.72 -4.59 16.83
CA PHE A 235 5.88 -4.47 15.39
C PHE A 235 5.84 -5.84 14.71
N CYS A 236 5.68 -5.82 13.40
CA CYS A 236 5.79 -6.98 12.53
C CYS A 236 6.89 -6.79 11.49
N LEU A 237 7.41 -7.89 10.99
CA LEU A 237 8.28 -7.99 9.82
C LEU A 237 7.61 -8.89 8.79
N TRP A 238 7.98 -8.73 7.53
CA TRP A 238 7.60 -9.63 6.47
C TRP A 238 8.62 -10.77 6.37
N GLY A 239 8.16 -12.01 6.17
CA GLY A 239 9.07 -13.14 5.94
C GLY A 239 8.42 -14.29 5.17
N PRO A 240 9.23 -15.23 4.65
CA PRO A 240 8.74 -16.25 3.73
C PRO A 240 7.70 -17.18 4.37
N PRO A 241 6.69 -17.62 3.59
CA PRO A 241 5.71 -18.58 4.10
C PRO A 241 6.34 -19.96 4.36
N SER A 242 7.39 -20.32 3.63
CA SER A 242 8.10 -21.60 3.71
C SER A 242 9.54 -21.43 4.23
N PRO A 243 10.07 -22.34 5.08
CA PRO A 243 11.46 -22.32 5.54
C PRO A 243 12.49 -22.28 4.42
N ASP A 244 13.71 -21.86 4.76
CA ASP A 244 14.89 -21.87 3.87
C ASP A 244 14.65 -21.21 2.51
N SER A 245 13.88 -20.11 2.50
CA SER A 245 13.53 -19.39 1.28
C SER A 245 14.24 -18.03 1.23
N THR A 246 14.64 -17.59 0.03
CA THR A 246 15.17 -16.24 -0.16
C THR A 246 14.02 -15.23 -0.14
N ILE A 247 14.29 -14.02 0.34
CA ILE A 247 13.34 -12.91 0.29
C ILE A 247 13.01 -12.57 -1.16
N GLY A 248 14.03 -12.45 -2.01
CA GLY A 248 13.88 -12.12 -3.44
C GLY A 248 12.98 -13.07 -4.22
N ASP A 249 12.98 -14.37 -3.91
CA ASP A 249 12.11 -15.35 -4.59
C ASP A 249 10.67 -15.36 -4.02
N THR A 250 10.47 -14.81 -2.83
CA THR A 250 9.20 -14.90 -2.08
C THR A 250 8.52 -13.54 -1.82
N GLU A 251 9.05 -12.46 -2.39
CA GLU A 251 8.60 -11.08 -2.15
C GLU A 251 7.08 -10.91 -2.20
N HIS A 252 6.43 -11.46 -3.23
CA HIS A 252 4.97 -11.39 -3.42
C HIS A 252 4.13 -12.18 -2.41
N MET A 253 4.71 -13.19 -1.77
CA MET A 253 4.00 -14.16 -0.92
C MET A 253 4.39 -14.08 0.56
N ASN A 254 5.29 -13.16 0.92
CA ASN A 254 5.68 -12.94 2.30
C ASN A 254 4.47 -12.68 3.21
N VAL A 255 4.57 -13.16 4.45
CA VAL A 255 3.52 -13.10 5.47
C VAL A 255 4.02 -12.38 6.71
N ALA A 256 3.11 -11.86 7.52
CA ALA A 256 3.44 -11.06 8.69
C ALA A 256 3.91 -11.95 9.86
N TRP A 257 5.09 -11.62 10.38
CA TRP A 257 5.68 -12.12 11.61
C TRP A 257 5.70 -11.01 12.65
N CYS A 258 4.93 -11.13 13.72
CA CYS A 258 4.81 -10.08 14.71
C CYS A 258 5.49 -10.46 16.03
N THR A 259 6.08 -9.46 16.68
CA THR A 259 6.54 -9.55 18.07
C THR A 259 5.40 -9.79 19.05
N LYS A 260 4.15 -9.45 18.68
CA LYS A 260 2.97 -9.72 19.50
C LYS A 260 2.09 -10.82 18.92
N SER A 261 1.65 -11.75 19.79
CA SER A 261 0.58 -12.68 19.49
C SER A 261 -0.80 -12.01 19.59
N GLY A 262 -1.87 -12.66 19.17
CA GLY A 262 -3.22 -12.07 19.24
C GLY A 262 -3.64 -11.31 17.97
N ARG A 263 -2.75 -11.26 16.97
CA ARG A 263 -2.94 -10.55 15.69
C ARG A 263 -3.34 -11.48 14.54
N GLY A 264 -3.44 -12.79 14.79
CA GLY A 264 -3.65 -13.78 13.74
C GLY A 264 -2.41 -14.08 12.90
N THR A 265 -1.28 -13.44 13.21
CA THR A 265 -0.02 -13.50 12.46
C THR A 265 0.88 -14.63 12.97
N ARG A 266 2.00 -14.86 12.28
CA ARG A 266 3.13 -15.60 12.86
C ARG A 266 3.74 -14.80 14.00
N VAL A 267 4.43 -15.48 14.92
CA VAL A 267 5.06 -14.83 16.07
C VAL A 267 6.56 -14.95 15.93
N ILE A 268 7.27 -13.82 15.99
CA ILE A 268 8.73 -13.79 15.97
C ILE A 268 9.24 -14.60 17.18
N PRO A 269 10.02 -15.67 16.98
CA PRO A 269 10.53 -16.47 18.08
C PRO A 269 11.43 -15.65 19.02
N ASN A 270 11.38 -15.96 20.31
CA ASN A 270 12.27 -15.32 21.28
C ASN A 270 13.73 -15.69 20.97
N GLY A 271 14.62 -14.70 21.03
CA GLY A 271 16.03 -14.86 20.67
C GLY A 271 16.35 -14.61 19.20
N SER A 272 15.35 -14.46 18.33
CA SER A 272 15.58 -14.08 16.92
C SER A 272 16.09 -12.65 16.76
N LEU A 273 15.77 -11.75 17.69
CA LEU A 273 16.17 -10.34 17.64
C LEU A 273 17.32 -10.09 18.63
N SER A 274 18.42 -9.53 18.14
CA SER A 274 19.60 -9.18 18.95
C SER A 274 19.81 -7.68 19.12
N GLY A 275 19.11 -6.85 18.35
CA GLY A 275 18.99 -5.41 18.56
C GLY A 275 17.74 -4.85 17.86
N VAL A 276 17.08 -3.87 18.48
CA VAL A 276 15.88 -3.21 17.96
C VAL A 276 15.91 -1.73 18.31
N HIS A 277 15.86 -0.87 17.29
CA HIS A 277 15.75 0.56 17.44
C HIS A 277 14.46 1.04 16.78
N PHE A 278 13.58 1.65 17.55
CA PHE A 278 12.33 2.22 17.05
C PHE A 278 12.40 3.74 17.10
N VAL A 279 12.06 4.41 16.00
CA VAL A 279 11.99 5.87 15.93
C VAL A 279 10.59 6.29 15.53
N LYS A 280 10.05 7.26 16.26
CA LYS A 280 8.86 8.00 15.89
C LYS A 280 9.25 9.40 15.44
N THR A 281 8.84 9.78 14.25
CA THR A 281 8.97 11.14 13.73
C THR A 281 7.60 11.79 13.58
N LYS A 282 7.57 13.01 13.02
CA LYS A 282 6.32 13.69 12.68
C LYS A 282 5.58 13.02 11.51
N ASP A 283 6.31 12.40 10.58
CA ASP A 283 5.74 11.90 9.30
C ASP A 283 5.91 10.40 9.10
N TYR A 284 6.63 9.70 9.97
CA TYR A 284 6.77 8.24 9.89
C TYR A 284 7.13 7.60 11.22
N VAL A 285 6.94 6.29 11.27
CA VAL A 285 7.57 5.42 12.25
C VAL A 285 8.52 4.48 11.53
N GLN A 286 9.61 4.10 12.17
CA GLN A 286 10.47 3.03 11.67
C GLN A 286 10.97 2.14 12.79
N VAL A 287 11.20 0.88 12.46
CA VAL A 287 11.95 -0.06 13.28
C VAL A 287 13.13 -0.57 12.48
N THR A 288 14.31 -0.58 13.10
CA THR A 288 15.56 -1.08 12.53
C THR A 288 16.20 -2.04 13.51
N GLY A 289 17.01 -2.97 13.03
CA GLY A 289 17.67 -3.91 13.93
C GLY A 289 18.40 -5.04 13.24
N VAL A 290 18.87 -5.94 14.10
CA VAL A 290 19.68 -7.10 13.73
C VAL A 290 19.24 -8.32 14.53
N GLY A 291 19.53 -9.51 14.00
CA GLY A 291 19.05 -10.75 14.58
C GLY A 291 19.54 -12.00 13.86
N ASP A 292 19.05 -13.15 14.30
CA ASP A 292 19.04 -14.38 13.52
C ASP A 292 17.63 -14.48 12.90
N LEU A 293 17.50 -14.03 11.66
CA LEU A 293 16.21 -13.96 10.96
C LEU A 293 15.92 -15.23 10.16
N THR A 294 16.80 -16.24 10.24
CA THR A 294 16.50 -17.59 9.73
C THR A 294 15.31 -18.23 10.45
N PHE A 295 15.06 -17.79 11.69
CA PHE A 295 13.85 -18.13 12.45
C PHE A 295 12.54 -17.61 11.85
N LEU A 296 12.60 -16.65 10.91
CA LEU A 296 11.46 -16.14 10.15
C LEU A 296 11.35 -16.81 8.77
N ASN A 297 11.93 -18.00 8.63
CA ASN A 297 12.03 -18.80 7.41
C ASN A 297 12.99 -18.28 6.33
N ILE A 298 13.80 -17.27 6.64
CA ILE A 298 14.75 -16.71 5.68
C ILE A 298 15.94 -17.67 5.52
N GLN A 299 16.34 -17.92 4.28
CA GLN A 299 17.51 -18.75 3.98
C GLN A 299 18.77 -18.12 4.58
N LYS A 300 19.58 -18.92 5.27
CA LYS A 300 20.89 -18.48 5.75
C LYS A 300 21.78 -18.02 4.59
N GLY A 301 22.44 -16.87 4.76
CA GLY A 301 23.27 -16.21 3.77
C GLY A 301 22.50 -15.36 2.75
N ASP A 302 21.18 -15.30 2.84
CA ASP A 302 20.38 -14.40 2.01
C ASP A 302 20.73 -12.94 2.32
N GLN A 303 21.07 -12.18 1.28
CA GLN A 303 21.42 -10.76 1.38
C GLN A 303 20.19 -9.87 1.55
N GLY A 304 18.99 -10.46 1.38
CA GLY A 304 17.71 -9.80 1.57
C GLY A 304 17.12 -9.21 0.29
N GLY A 305 16.02 -8.48 0.46
CA GLY A 305 15.33 -7.78 -0.62
C GLY A 305 14.47 -6.65 -0.08
N GLU A 306 13.98 -5.81 -0.99
CA GLU A 306 12.98 -4.78 -0.67
C GLU A 306 11.58 -5.39 -0.65
N LEU A 307 10.76 -4.91 0.27
CA LEU A 307 9.35 -5.20 0.39
C LEU A 307 8.63 -3.88 0.66
N ASP A 308 7.64 -3.55 -0.16
CA ASP A 308 6.98 -2.26 -0.15
C ASP A 308 5.53 -2.36 -0.67
N ASN A 309 4.81 -1.24 -0.65
CA ASN A 309 3.42 -1.16 -1.11
C ASN A 309 3.28 -1.01 -2.65
N ARG A 310 4.39 -0.98 -3.40
CA ARG A 310 4.54 -0.57 -4.80
C ARG A 310 5.69 -1.33 -5.53
N GLY A 311 5.55 -2.63 -5.68
CA GLY A 311 6.49 -3.45 -6.44
C GLY A 311 6.56 -3.11 -7.94
N ALA A 312 7.44 -3.77 -8.69
CA ALA A 312 7.74 -3.45 -10.10
C ALA A 312 6.54 -3.63 -11.06
N ASP A 313 5.63 -4.57 -10.78
CA ASP A 313 4.35 -4.72 -11.50
C ASP A 313 3.28 -3.69 -11.02
N GLY A 314 3.64 -2.93 -9.99
CA GLY A 314 2.90 -1.96 -9.20
C GLY A 314 1.96 -2.55 -8.15
N ASN A 315 1.94 -3.87 -7.96
CA ASN A 315 1.33 -4.50 -6.80
C ASN A 315 2.35 -4.46 -5.66
N GLY A 316 1.91 -4.48 -4.41
CA GLY A 316 2.86 -4.55 -3.30
C GLY A 316 3.64 -5.87 -3.31
N ASN A 317 4.74 -5.89 -2.58
CA ASN A 317 5.51 -7.07 -2.24
C ASN A 317 5.67 -7.10 -0.70
N PRO A 318 4.81 -7.82 0.05
CA PRO A 318 3.83 -8.78 -0.45
C PRO A 318 2.60 -8.19 -1.13
N SER A 319 2.11 -8.91 -2.14
CA SER A 319 0.90 -8.54 -2.87
C SER A 319 -0.29 -8.53 -1.92
N GLY A 320 -0.99 -7.41 -1.84
CA GLY A 320 -2.10 -7.21 -0.91
C GLY A 320 -1.73 -7.03 0.56
N GLY A 321 -0.43 -6.88 0.87
CA GLY A 321 0.06 -6.55 2.20
C GLY A 321 -0.50 -5.22 2.71
N LEU A 322 -1.04 -5.22 3.94
CA LEU A 322 -1.56 -4.01 4.58
C LEU A 322 -0.76 -3.71 5.86
N VAL A 323 -0.47 -2.44 6.12
CA VAL A 323 0.26 -1.99 7.30
C VAL A 323 -0.58 -1.03 8.12
N TYR A 324 -0.66 -1.28 9.42
CA TYR A 324 -1.43 -0.46 10.36
C TYR A 324 -0.59 -0.01 11.54
N GLY A 325 -1.00 1.06 12.20
CA GLY A 325 -0.44 1.41 13.49
C GLY A 325 -1.31 2.38 14.28
N ASN A 326 -0.86 2.62 15.52
CA ASN A 326 -1.55 3.45 16.49
C ASN A 326 -0.86 4.79 16.75
N THR A 327 0.31 5.00 16.16
CA THR A 327 1.19 6.14 16.46
C THR A 327 0.60 7.47 15.99
N PHE A 328 -0.06 7.46 14.83
CA PHE A 328 -0.67 8.64 14.21
C PHE A 328 -2.20 8.69 14.38
N GLY A 329 -2.75 7.80 15.21
CA GLY A 329 -4.18 7.63 15.43
C GLY A 329 -4.54 6.16 15.58
N PRO A 330 -5.67 5.82 16.23
CA PRO A 330 -6.02 4.43 16.50
C PRO A 330 -6.33 3.68 15.20
N GLY A 331 -5.57 2.61 14.93
CA GLY A 331 -5.82 1.72 13.79
C GLY A 331 -5.70 2.38 12.42
N VAL A 332 -4.83 3.39 12.29
CA VAL A 332 -4.56 4.08 11.02
C VAL A 332 -3.87 3.12 10.06
N GLN A 333 -4.31 3.09 8.80
CA GLN A 333 -3.55 2.44 7.73
C GLN A 333 -2.38 3.33 7.32
N TYR A 334 -1.18 2.76 7.31
CA TYR A 334 -0.02 3.42 6.73
C TYR A 334 0.05 3.02 5.25
N HIS A 335 -0.39 3.93 4.38
CA HIS A 335 -0.56 3.63 2.95
C HIS A 335 0.75 3.55 2.19
N GLU A 336 1.80 4.23 2.66
CA GLU A 336 3.15 4.20 2.08
C GLU A 336 4.11 3.59 3.10
N TRP A 337 4.84 2.57 2.69
CA TRP A 337 5.78 1.89 3.55
C TRP A 337 6.83 1.15 2.70
N THR A 338 8.04 1.05 3.22
CA THR A 338 9.15 0.29 2.63
C THR A 338 9.86 -0.47 3.74
N SER A 339 10.36 -1.65 3.42
CA SER A 339 11.08 -2.51 4.34
C SER A 339 12.13 -3.31 3.61
N PHE A 340 13.23 -3.59 4.30
CA PHE A 340 14.27 -4.46 3.82
C PHE A 340 14.57 -5.48 4.91
N ILE A 341 14.79 -6.71 4.52
CA ILE A 341 15.11 -7.79 5.46
C ILE A 341 16.03 -8.79 4.80
N SER A 342 17.09 -9.17 5.51
CA SER A 342 18.03 -10.23 5.18
C SER A 342 17.97 -11.34 6.24
N ASP A 343 18.90 -12.29 6.20
CA ASP A 343 19.03 -13.28 7.27
C ASP A 343 19.52 -12.70 8.61
N THR A 344 20.04 -11.47 8.62
CA THR A 344 20.78 -10.89 9.76
C THR A 344 20.37 -9.46 10.12
N GLN A 345 19.74 -8.72 9.21
CA GLN A 345 19.38 -7.31 9.38
C GLN A 345 17.95 -7.06 8.90
N PHE A 346 17.26 -6.12 9.54
CA PHE A 346 15.94 -5.68 9.10
C PHE A 346 15.74 -4.18 9.31
N CYS A 347 14.86 -3.60 8.51
CA CYS A 347 14.34 -2.26 8.69
C CYS A 347 12.97 -2.15 8.04
N PHE A 348 12.07 -1.40 8.66
CA PHE A 348 10.72 -1.21 8.18
C PHE A 348 10.27 0.19 8.57
N ARG A 349 9.97 1.03 7.57
CA ARG A 349 9.44 2.37 7.75
C ARG A 349 8.02 2.44 7.19
N ALA A 350 7.13 3.08 7.92
CA ALA A 350 5.77 3.36 7.47
C ALA A 350 5.46 4.84 7.63
N CYS A 351 5.03 5.47 6.53
CA CYS A 351 4.95 6.91 6.39
C CYS A 351 3.50 7.40 6.27
N VAL A 352 3.30 8.63 6.72
CA VAL A 352 2.03 9.34 6.69
C VAL A 352 2.21 10.76 6.20
N GLY A 353 1.09 11.42 5.91
CA GLY A 353 1.07 12.82 5.51
C GLY A 353 1.51 13.07 4.07
N ALA A 354 1.75 14.35 3.78
CA ALA A 354 1.91 14.84 2.42
C ALA A 354 3.13 14.22 1.69
N ASP A 355 4.19 13.94 2.43
CA ASP A 355 5.46 13.46 1.91
C ASP A 355 5.66 11.96 2.12
N ALA A 356 4.58 11.21 2.37
CA ALA A 356 4.65 9.78 2.64
C ALA A 356 5.37 8.98 1.52
N THR A 357 5.07 9.26 0.25
CA THR A 357 5.74 8.62 -0.91
C THR A 357 7.21 9.01 -1.06
N VAL A 358 7.61 10.15 -0.51
CA VAL A 358 9.01 10.63 -0.55
C VAL A 358 9.80 10.03 0.61
N ASN A 359 9.19 9.95 1.79
CA ASN A 359 9.80 9.43 3.02
C ASN A 359 9.88 7.88 3.03
N CYS A 360 8.98 7.22 2.29
CA CYS A 360 8.93 5.77 2.08
C CYS A 360 9.03 5.48 0.57
N ASN A 361 10.14 5.93 -0.03
CA ASN A 361 10.42 5.66 -1.44
C ASN A 361 10.77 4.18 -1.66
N HIS A 362 10.54 3.68 -2.87
CA HIS A 362 10.55 2.26 -3.24
C HIS A 362 11.26 2.00 -4.59
N ILE A 363 12.28 2.81 -4.89
CA ILE A 363 13.03 2.76 -6.17
C ILE A 363 14.52 2.44 -5.97
N TYR A 364 14.91 2.12 -4.74
CA TYR A 364 16.30 1.94 -4.30
C TYR A 364 16.53 0.55 -3.72
N ASP A 365 15.93 -0.44 -4.38
CA ASP A 365 15.75 -1.82 -3.96
C ASP A 365 17.08 -2.54 -3.64
N VAL A 366 18.19 -2.16 -4.28
CA VAL A 366 19.49 -2.84 -4.08
C VAL A 366 20.39 -2.15 -3.05
N MET A 367 19.92 -1.07 -2.43
CA MET A 367 20.73 -0.26 -1.51
C MET A 367 20.70 -0.78 -0.06
N GLY A 368 19.67 -1.55 0.31
CA GLY A 368 19.54 -2.18 1.62
C GLY A 368 19.19 -1.20 2.76
N CYS A 369 19.22 -1.73 3.98
CA CYS A 369 18.70 -1.03 5.15
C CYS A 369 19.43 0.26 5.51
N GLU A 370 20.75 0.19 5.69
CA GLU A 370 21.52 1.35 6.18
C GLU A 370 21.50 2.54 5.22
N TRP A 371 21.29 2.29 3.92
CA TRP A 371 21.21 3.35 2.93
C TRP A 371 19.80 3.93 2.81
N ASN A 372 18.76 3.08 2.79
CA ASN A 372 17.38 3.54 2.64
C ASN A 372 16.76 4.08 3.94
N ILE A 373 17.08 3.46 5.08
CA ILE A 373 16.49 3.76 6.39
C ILE A 373 17.65 3.95 7.40
N PRO A 374 18.45 5.02 7.28
CA PRO A 374 19.60 5.23 8.16
C PRO A 374 19.14 5.37 9.62
N ALA A 375 19.73 4.58 10.52
CA ALA A 375 19.33 4.49 11.92
C ALA A 375 20.40 3.76 12.76
N ASN A 376 20.07 3.48 14.02
CA ASN A 376 20.86 2.57 14.85
C ASN A 376 20.55 1.09 14.50
N TYR A 377 21.60 0.30 14.24
CA TYR A 377 21.55 -1.14 13.96
C TYR A 377 22.42 -1.95 14.93
N ASN A 378 22.88 -1.35 16.03
CA ASN A 378 23.85 -1.97 16.92
C ASN A 378 23.26 -3.20 17.64
N PRO A 379 23.95 -4.36 17.61
CA PRO A 379 23.59 -5.49 18.44
C PRO A 379 23.61 -5.12 19.93
N GLY A 380 22.69 -5.68 20.71
CA GLY A 380 22.54 -5.44 22.13
C GLY A 380 21.82 -4.14 22.50
N VAL A 381 21.50 -3.29 21.51
CA VAL A 381 20.71 -2.08 21.74
C VAL A 381 19.24 -2.38 21.48
N PHE A 382 18.42 -2.13 22.51
CA PHE A 382 16.97 -2.13 22.37
C PHE A 382 16.43 -0.81 22.90
N GLU A 383 15.81 -0.01 22.06
CA GLU A 383 15.34 1.32 22.46
C GLU A 383 14.19 1.83 21.60
N THR A 384 13.46 2.80 22.16
CA THR A 384 12.48 3.60 21.44
C THR A 384 12.85 5.08 21.58
N CYS A 385 12.83 5.83 20.50
CA CYS A 385 13.21 7.23 20.45
C CYS A 385 12.14 8.06 19.72
N ASP A 386 12.11 9.36 20.02
CA ASP A 386 11.60 10.35 19.08
C ASP A 386 12.72 10.72 18.10
N GLY A 387 12.38 11.18 16.90
CA GLY A 387 13.39 11.60 15.93
C GLY A 387 12.88 12.63 14.92
N ASP A 388 13.83 13.30 14.28
CA ASP A 388 13.56 14.11 13.11
C ASP A 388 13.39 13.23 11.86
N ASN A 389 12.80 13.78 10.80
CA ASN A 389 12.77 13.09 9.52
C ASN A 389 14.18 13.03 8.92
N ASP A 390 14.51 11.89 8.33
CA ASP A 390 15.69 11.73 7.48
C ASP A 390 15.60 12.59 6.22
N LEU A 391 16.76 12.81 5.61
CA LEU A 391 16.82 13.32 4.25
C LEU A 391 16.15 12.28 3.30
N PRO A 392 15.34 12.73 2.33
CA PRO A 392 14.70 11.82 1.37
C PRO A 392 15.71 10.94 0.64
N MET A 393 15.36 9.67 0.43
CA MET A 393 16.24 8.70 -0.24
C MET A 393 16.69 9.22 -1.62
N GLY A 394 18.00 9.19 -1.84
CA GLY A 394 18.64 9.63 -3.08
C GLY A 394 18.72 11.14 -3.30
N VAL A 395 18.34 11.99 -2.35
CA VAL A 395 18.40 13.46 -2.49
C VAL A 395 19.65 14.02 -1.81
N TYR A 396 20.64 14.41 -2.61
CA TYR A 396 21.91 14.96 -2.14
C TYR A 396 22.01 16.46 -2.47
N GLY A 397 21.62 17.29 -1.50
CA GLY A 397 21.57 18.74 -1.67
C GLY A 397 20.53 19.13 -2.72
N SER A 398 20.96 19.70 -3.83
CA SER A 398 20.08 20.05 -4.96
C SER A 398 20.04 18.99 -6.07
N SER A 399 20.67 17.83 -5.85
CA SER A 399 20.76 16.75 -6.83
C SER A 399 20.00 15.51 -6.38
N THR A 400 19.52 14.73 -7.34
CA THR A 400 18.91 13.42 -7.10
C THR A 400 19.76 12.36 -7.77
N TRP A 401 20.14 11.35 -7.00
CA TRP A 401 20.79 10.15 -7.49
C TRP A 401 19.76 9.06 -7.74
N PHE A 402 20.00 8.23 -8.76
CA PHE A 402 19.15 7.09 -9.10
C PHE A 402 19.96 5.80 -9.08
N GLN A 403 19.33 4.72 -8.66
CA GLN A 403 19.94 3.40 -8.61
C GLN A 403 20.58 3.00 -9.95
N GLY A 404 21.78 2.43 -9.88
CA GLY A 404 22.56 2.01 -11.04
C GLY A 404 23.47 3.10 -11.64
N VAL A 405 23.39 4.35 -11.15
CA VAL A 405 24.31 5.43 -11.55
C VAL A 405 25.60 5.37 -10.73
N SER A 406 26.76 5.49 -11.39
CA SER A 406 28.08 5.46 -10.75
C SER A 406 28.72 6.86 -10.69
N PRO A 407 29.38 7.24 -9.57
CA PRO A 407 29.52 6.46 -8.33
C PRO A 407 28.22 6.43 -7.53
N THR A 408 27.98 5.31 -6.84
CA THR A 408 26.93 5.23 -5.81
C THR A 408 27.35 6.10 -4.63
N PRO A 409 26.53 7.09 -4.21
CA PRO A 409 26.84 7.93 -3.07
C PRO A 409 26.73 7.15 -1.76
N SER A 410 27.39 7.65 -0.71
CA SER A 410 27.20 7.13 0.65
C SER A 410 25.76 7.31 1.11
N ALA A 411 25.33 6.46 2.04
CA ALA A 411 24.08 6.64 2.76
C ALA A 411 24.00 8.04 3.39
N HIS A 412 22.78 8.56 3.52
CA HIS A 412 22.57 9.73 4.35
C HIS A 412 22.92 9.42 5.81
N PRO A 413 23.43 10.40 6.59
CA PRO A 413 23.50 10.23 8.03
C PRO A 413 22.08 10.04 8.58
N ALA A 414 21.94 9.21 9.61
CA ALA A 414 20.69 9.12 10.36
C ALA A 414 20.34 10.49 10.95
N ALA A 415 19.07 10.86 10.89
CA ALA A 415 18.56 12.06 11.53
C ALA A 415 18.75 12.00 13.06
N SER A 416 18.64 13.16 13.71
CA SER A 416 18.72 13.26 15.16
C SER A 416 17.62 12.43 15.83
N SER A 417 18.04 11.56 16.76
CA SER A 417 17.15 10.91 17.72
C SER A 417 17.22 11.60 19.07
N SER A 418 16.10 11.60 19.80
CA SER A 418 15.95 12.21 21.12
C SER A 418 14.98 11.39 21.98
N ASN A 419 14.93 11.67 23.28
CA ASN A 419 14.07 10.97 24.25
C ASN A 419 14.19 9.43 24.17
N CYS A 420 15.38 8.92 23.85
CA CYS A 420 15.61 7.49 23.71
C CYS A 420 15.45 6.79 25.06
N VAL A 421 14.54 5.83 25.11
CA VAL A 421 14.28 5.00 26.28
C VAL A 421 14.76 3.59 25.98
N PRO A 422 15.80 3.09 26.69
CA PRO A 422 16.23 1.71 26.55
C PRO A 422 15.16 0.76 27.09
N ILE A 423 14.99 -0.36 26.41
CA ILE A 423 14.20 -1.50 26.88
C ILE A 423 15.14 -2.70 27.07
N PRO A 424 14.87 -3.64 27.99
CA PRO A 424 15.80 -4.73 28.26
C PRO A 424 15.97 -5.69 27.08
N THR A 425 14.87 -5.99 26.39
CA THR A 425 14.80 -6.91 25.27
C THR A 425 13.45 -6.77 24.56
N VAL A 426 13.30 -7.39 23.40
CA VAL A 426 12.02 -7.58 22.72
C VAL A 426 11.68 -9.05 22.76
N SER A 427 10.48 -9.36 23.26
CA SER A 427 10.01 -10.73 23.41
C SER A 427 8.57 -10.88 22.95
N SER A 428 8.23 -12.11 22.56
CA SER A 428 6.88 -12.50 22.21
C SER A 428 5.93 -12.29 23.38
N ALA A 429 4.91 -11.46 23.22
CA ALA A 429 3.86 -11.26 24.22
C ALA A 429 2.49 -11.09 23.57
N PRO A 430 1.37 -11.29 24.27
CA PRO A 430 0.05 -10.95 23.73
C PRO A 430 -0.06 -9.46 23.40
N ALA A 431 -0.66 -9.14 22.26
CA ALA A 431 -1.01 -7.76 21.92
C ALA A 431 -1.98 -7.21 22.97
N LYS A 432 -1.75 -5.95 23.38
CA LYS A 432 -2.71 -5.23 24.23
C LYS A 432 -3.99 -5.05 23.42
N ARG A 433 -5.10 -5.65 23.86
CA ARG A 433 -6.41 -5.40 23.24
C ARG A 433 -6.70 -3.90 23.36
N MET A 434 -7.06 -3.26 22.25
CA MET A 434 -7.75 -1.97 22.35
C MET A 434 -9.02 -2.22 23.15
N VAL A 435 -9.11 -1.63 24.35
CA VAL A 435 -10.39 -1.52 25.05
C VAL A 435 -11.20 -0.52 24.23
N VAL A 436 -11.94 -1.03 23.26
CA VAL A 436 -13.01 -0.25 22.64
C VAL A 436 -14.01 -0.03 23.75
N HIS A 437 -13.99 1.16 24.35
CA HIS A 437 -15.15 1.64 25.08
C HIS A 437 -16.28 1.69 24.06
N ARG A 438 -17.07 0.62 23.97
CA ARG A 438 -18.43 0.72 23.47
C ARG A 438 -19.04 1.85 24.29
N ARG A 439 -19.34 2.98 23.65
CA ARG A 439 -20.22 3.97 24.27
C ARG A 439 -21.48 3.19 24.62
N ALA A 440 -21.74 3.03 25.91
CA ALA A 440 -22.94 2.38 26.43
C ALA A 440 -24.22 3.17 26.09
N ASP A 441 -24.09 4.32 25.40
CA ASP A 441 -25.18 5.23 25.07
C ASP A 441 -25.98 4.86 23.81
N LEU A 442 -25.66 3.75 23.13
CA LEU A 442 -26.42 3.28 21.95
C LEU A 442 -27.47 2.19 22.27
N ASP A 443 -27.51 1.67 23.50
CA ASP A 443 -28.51 0.69 23.94
C ASP A 443 -29.51 1.26 24.97
N ALA A 444 -29.58 2.59 25.11
CA ALA A 444 -30.66 3.19 25.88
C ALA A 444 -32.00 2.93 25.16
N PRO A 445 -32.98 2.25 25.78
CA PRO A 445 -34.30 2.10 25.20
C PRO A 445 -34.86 3.50 24.92
N LEU A 446 -35.34 3.71 23.70
CA LEU A 446 -36.04 4.93 23.31
C LEU A 446 -37.09 5.26 24.38
N SER A 447 -36.92 6.41 25.05
CA SER A 447 -37.96 6.93 25.92
C SER A 447 -39.25 7.09 25.12
N PRO A 448 -40.41 6.68 25.65
CA PRO A 448 -41.67 6.79 24.95
C PRO A 448 -41.93 8.25 24.61
N THR A 449 -42.20 8.51 23.33
CA THR A 449 -42.58 9.82 22.81
C THR A 449 -43.73 10.39 23.65
N PRO A 450 -43.64 11.62 24.19
CA PRO A 450 -44.73 12.21 24.96
C PRO A 450 -45.96 12.39 24.07
N THR A 451 -47.06 11.79 24.48
CA THR A 451 -48.38 11.97 23.86
C THR A 451 -48.77 13.46 23.90
N PRO A 452 -49.12 14.09 22.77
CA PRO A 452 -49.57 15.47 22.78
C PRO A 452 -50.91 15.57 23.53
N THR A 453 -50.92 16.33 24.61
CA THR A 453 -52.14 16.71 25.32
C THR A 453 -52.84 17.82 24.53
N TYR A 454 -53.98 17.49 23.93
CA TYR A 454 -54.86 18.46 23.31
C TYR A 454 -55.69 19.13 24.40
N THR A 455 -55.39 20.39 24.72
CA THR A 455 -56.29 21.23 25.52
C THR A 455 -57.37 21.81 24.60
N PRO A 456 -58.66 21.57 24.86
CA PRO A 456 -59.72 22.18 24.08
C PRO A 456 -59.89 23.66 24.46
N SER A 457 -60.05 24.50 23.45
CA SER A 457 -60.64 25.84 23.53
C SER A 457 -61.86 25.87 22.62
#